data_AF-A0A4Q6AR36-F1
#
_entry.id   AF-A0A4Q6AR36-F1
#
_cell.length_a   1.000
_cell.length_b   1.000
_cell.length_c   1.000
_cell.angle_alpha   90.00
_cell.angle_beta   90.00
_cell.angle_gamma   90.00
#
_symmetry.space_group_name_H-M   'P 1'
#
loop_
_entity.id
_entity.type
_entity.pdbx_description
1 polymer ?
#
loop_
_entity_poly.entity_id
_entity_poly.type
_entity_poly.pdbx_seq_one_letter_code
_entity_poly.pdbx_strand_id
1 'polypeptide(L)'
;MRRALPFACLAAVFQLCFLAPAIAQQDRFAYAITDITKEGAGWNALRMLDLQTGQYSDVLLNGTEAARKAYDASTRKELTLQPDAKWGNLLQAPFATGVAAAAFDRAHNRLYFTPMFVDQLRYIDLKTMQVYHVGNDFSGTGNMHNDEAKIITRMVIAPDGYGYAISNDGSAFIRFSTGKKATIEKLGALVDAPSNNGISIQNRCTSFGGDMISDDEGNLFILTARNNVFKVNTTNKVATHLGAIQNLPANYTVNGAVVDNEGALLVSSAVDASA
;
A
#
# COMPACT_ATOMS: atom_id res chain seq x y z
N MET A 1 45.94 -36.06 64.38
CA MET A 1 46.98 -35.62 63.42
C MET A 1 46.29 -34.96 62.24
N ARG A 2 46.35 -33.63 62.17
CA ARG A 2 45.81 -32.82 61.08
C ARG A 2 46.81 -32.85 59.91
N ARG A 3 46.33 -33.11 58.69
CA ARG A 3 47.05 -32.80 57.45
C ARG A 3 46.20 -31.83 56.63
N ALA A 4 46.81 -30.71 56.29
CA ALA A 4 46.28 -29.66 55.44
C ALA A 4 46.39 -30.04 53.95
N LEU A 5 45.56 -29.45 53.09
CA LEU A 5 45.88 -28.68 51.86
C LEU A 5 44.56 -28.29 51.11
N PRO A 6 44.55 -27.33 50.16
CA PRO A 6 43.82 -26.07 50.28
C PRO A 6 43.07 -25.64 48.98
N PHE A 7 42.60 -24.38 48.93
CA PHE A 7 42.22 -23.56 47.75
C PHE A 7 41.18 -24.14 46.75
N ALA A 8 39.93 -23.65 46.78
CA ALA A 8 39.43 -22.49 46.02
C ALA A 8 39.37 -22.70 44.49
N CYS A 9 38.14 -22.81 43.98
CA CYS A 9 37.62 -22.62 42.60
C CYS A 9 36.22 -23.27 42.61
N LEU A 10 35.09 -22.73 42.14
CA LEU A 10 34.79 -21.84 41.03
C LEU A 10 33.35 -21.33 41.28
N ALA A 11 33.16 -20.04 41.53
CA ALA A 11 32.56 -19.06 40.60
C ALA A 11 31.08 -19.32 40.23
N ALA A 12 30.25 -18.38 40.68
CA ALA A 12 28.84 -18.23 40.40
C ALA A 12 28.55 -18.12 38.89
N VAL A 13 27.53 -18.85 38.43
CA VAL A 13 26.94 -18.69 37.10
C VAL A 13 26.13 -17.40 37.10
N PHE A 14 26.76 -16.30 36.69
CA PHE A 14 26.06 -15.07 36.33
C PHE A 14 25.51 -15.28 34.91
N GLN A 15 24.19 -15.47 34.79
CA GLN A 15 23.50 -15.46 33.50
C GLN A 15 23.65 -14.06 32.88
N LEU A 16 24.59 -13.92 31.94
CA LEU A 16 24.58 -12.83 30.98
C LEU A 16 23.36 -13.00 30.06
N CYS A 17 22.24 -12.37 30.45
CA CYS A 17 21.24 -11.97 29.48
C CYS A 17 21.88 -10.92 28.57
N PHE A 18 22.37 -11.36 27.41
CA PHE A 18 22.63 -10.46 26.31
C PHE A 18 21.29 -9.87 25.87
N LEU A 19 20.98 -8.68 26.39
CA LEU A 19 20.06 -7.76 25.74
C LEU A 19 20.72 -7.39 24.41
N ALA A 20 20.43 -8.15 23.36
CA ALA A 20 20.67 -7.67 22.02
C ALA A 20 19.89 -6.34 21.91
N PRO A 21 20.54 -5.22 21.55
CA PRO A 21 19.77 -4.04 21.20
C PRO A 21 18.87 -4.47 20.05
N ALA A 22 17.56 -4.45 20.27
CA ALA A 22 16.63 -4.47 19.17
C ALA A 22 16.99 -3.25 18.33
N ILE A 23 17.71 -3.46 17.23
CA ILE A 23 17.78 -2.46 16.18
C ILE A 23 16.35 -2.42 15.64
N ALA A 24 15.51 -1.60 16.26
CA ALA A 24 14.31 -1.11 15.64
C ALA A 24 14.82 -0.39 14.38
N GLN A 25 14.83 -1.11 13.26
CA GLN A 25 15.02 -0.49 11.97
C GLN A 25 13.85 0.47 11.83
N GLN A 26 14.07 1.74 12.17
CA GLN A 26 13.09 2.79 12.02
C GLN A 26 12.63 2.74 10.57
N ASP A 27 11.31 2.76 10.36
CA ASP A 27 10.68 2.83 9.06
C ASP A 27 10.87 4.25 8.50
N ARG A 28 12.13 4.62 8.28
CA ARG A 28 12.57 5.93 7.77
C ARG A 28 12.08 6.18 6.36
N PHE A 29 11.77 5.12 5.61
CA PHE A 29 11.44 5.21 4.20
C PHE A 29 10.05 4.68 3.91
N ALA A 30 9.30 5.42 3.11
CA ALA A 30 8.10 4.94 2.42
C ALA A 30 8.40 4.72 0.94
N TYR A 31 7.60 3.87 0.29
CA TYR A 31 7.57 3.79 -1.16
C TYR A 31 6.45 4.68 -1.69
N ALA A 32 6.76 5.47 -2.72
CA ALA A 32 5.82 6.37 -3.34
C ALA A 32 5.78 6.15 -4.85
N ILE A 33 4.58 6.21 -5.40
CA ILE A 33 4.39 6.32 -6.85
C ILE A 33 4.17 7.78 -7.19
N THR A 34 5.12 8.37 -7.90
CA THR A 34 5.10 9.76 -8.36
C THR A 34 5.00 9.81 -9.88
N ASP A 35 4.94 11.00 -10.45
CA ASP A 35 5.31 11.17 -11.85
C ASP A 35 6.84 11.12 -12.04
N ILE A 36 7.29 10.81 -13.27
CA ILE A 36 8.70 10.89 -13.67
C ILE A 36 9.23 12.33 -13.50
N THR A 37 8.40 13.31 -13.84
CA THR A 37 8.66 14.74 -13.76
C THR A 37 7.96 15.36 -12.54
N LYS A 38 8.55 16.41 -11.95
CA LYS A 38 8.03 17.02 -10.71
C LYS A 38 6.59 17.55 -10.87
N GLU A 39 6.30 18.16 -12.01
CA GLU A 39 5.00 18.81 -12.28
C GLU A 39 4.00 17.89 -12.99
N GLY A 40 4.37 16.62 -13.19
CA GLY A 40 3.53 15.68 -13.92
C GLY A 40 2.51 14.99 -13.01
N ALA A 41 1.50 14.40 -13.65
CA ALA A 41 0.39 13.69 -13.01
C ALA A 41 0.17 12.31 -13.66
N GLY A 42 1.25 11.59 -13.94
CA GLY A 42 1.21 10.29 -14.61
C GLY A 42 1.30 9.09 -13.66
N TRP A 43 1.65 9.30 -12.37
CA TRP A 43 1.77 8.25 -11.35
C TRP A 43 2.48 6.99 -11.86
N ASN A 44 3.66 7.20 -12.43
CA ASN A 44 4.36 6.26 -13.29
C ASN A 44 5.84 6.04 -12.89
N ALA A 45 6.29 6.53 -11.75
CA ALA A 45 7.65 6.34 -11.23
C ALA A 45 7.63 5.84 -9.78
N LEU A 46 8.33 4.73 -9.51
CA LEU A 46 8.56 4.28 -8.14
C LEU A 46 9.78 5.01 -7.56
N ARG A 47 9.60 5.59 -6.38
CA ARG A 47 10.66 6.21 -5.58
C ARG A 47 10.55 5.78 -4.13
N MET A 48 11.62 6.01 -3.36
CA MET A 48 11.56 6.02 -1.91
C MET A 48 11.42 7.46 -1.42
N LEU A 49 10.61 7.67 -0.39
CA LEU A 49 10.48 8.92 0.35
C LEU A 49 11.16 8.75 1.70
N ASP A 50 12.13 9.61 2.01
CA ASP A 50 12.66 9.73 3.37
C ASP A 50 11.67 10.52 4.23
N LEU A 51 11.07 9.87 5.23
CA LEU A 51 10.05 10.45 6.10
C LEU A 51 10.61 11.51 7.05
N GLN A 52 11.93 11.53 7.29
CA GLN A 52 12.56 12.55 8.13
C GLN A 52 12.85 13.83 7.37
N THR A 53 13.21 13.73 6.09
CA THR A 53 13.64 14.89 5.28
C THR A 53 12.61 15.32 4.24
N GLY A 54 11.57 14.50 3.99
CA GLY A 54 10.59 14.69 2.93
C GLY A 54 11.19 14.60 1.51
N GLN A 55 12.40 14.04 1.37
CA GLN A 55 13.10 13.98 0.08
C GLN A 55 12.84 12.65 -0.60
N TYR A 56 12.61 12.70 -1.91
CA TYR A 56 12.53 11.51 -2.74
C TYR A 56 13.92 11.05 -3.19
N SER A 57 14.09 9.74 -3.33
CA SER A 57 15.20 9.14 -4.06
C SER A 57 15.11 9.43 -5.57
N ASP A 58 16.16 9.04 -6.29
CA ASP A 58 16.08 8.81 -7.73
C ASP A 58 14.99 7.76 -8.06
N VAL A 59 14.59 7.72 -9.34
CA VAL A 59 13.60 6.74 -9.83
C VAL A 59 14.18 5.33 -9.68
N LEU A 60 13.54 4.51 -8.85
CA LEU A 60 13.88 3.09 -8.69
C LEU A 60 13.35 2.25 -9.84
N LEU A 61 12.15 2.57 -10.32
CA LEU A 61 11.53 1.91 -11.45
C LEU A 61 10.71 2.91 -12.27
N ASN A 62 11.01 2.98 -13.57
CA ASN A 62 10.19 3.69 -14.54
C ASN A 62 9.04 2.78 -15.01
N GLY A 63 7.82 3.13 -14.62
CA GLY A 63 6.62 2.35 -14.91
C GLY A 63 6.08 2.48 -16.33
N THR A 64 6.67 3.35 -17.15
CA THR A 64 6.31 3.55 -18.57
C THR A 64 7.14 2.70 -19.52
N GLU A 65 8.16 1.99 -19.01
CA GLU A 65 9.10 1.21 -19.82
C GLU A 65 8.43 -0.08 -20.33
N ALA A 66 7.74 -0.02 -21.48
CA ALA A 66 7.03 -1.15 -22.06
C ALA A 66 7.93 -2.33 -22.46
N ALA A 67 9.23 -2.10 -22.66
CA ALA A 67 10.21 -3.15 -22.94
C ALA A 67 10.58 -3.98 -21.70
N ARG A 68 10.16 -3.55 -20.49
CA ARG A 68 10.46 -4.26 -19.25
C ARG A 68 9.72 -5.60 -19.21
N LYS A 69 10.46 -6.64 -18.84
CA LYS A 69 9.91 -7.97 -18.65
C LYS A 69 8.97 -8.03 -17.45
N ALA A 70 7.84 -8.71 -17.63
CA ALA A 70 6.92 -9.06 -16.57
C ALA A 70 6.91 -10.58 -16.38
N TYR A 71 6.55 -11.02 -15.16
CA TYR A 71 6.57 -12.42 -14.78
C TYR A 71 5.23 -12.83 -14.18
N ASP A 72 4.85 -14.09 -14.35
CA ASP A 72 3.70 -14.65 -13.64
C ASP A 72 4.07 -14.88 -12.17
N ALA A 73 3.26 -14.38 -11.24
CA ALA A 73 3.56 -14.48 -9.80
C ALA A 73 3.62 -15.92 -9.28
N SER A 74 2.83 -16.82 -9.89
CA SER A 74 2.63 -18.20 -9.42
C SER A 74 3.71 -19.13 -9.99
N THR A 75 3.95 -19.05 -11.30
CA THR A 75 4.89 -19.91 -12.04
C THR A 75 6.29 -19.32 -12.13
N ARG A 76 6.45 -18.01 -11.87
CA ARG A 76 7.69 -17.24 -12.01
C ARG A 76 8.27 -17.20 -13.43
N LYS A 77 7.49 -17.66 -14.42
CA LYS A 77 7.89 -17.61 -15.82
C LYS A 77 7.68 -16.20 -16.37
N GLU A 78 8.55 -15.80 -17.27
CA GLU A 78 8.38 -14.58 -18.05
C GLU A 78 7.06 -14.64 -18.83
N LEU A 79 6.28 -13.57 -18.77
CA LEU A 79 5.04 -13.44 -19.51
C LEU A 79 5.33 -12.96 -20.93
N THR A 80 4.72 -13.63 -21.90
CA THR A 80 4.63 -13.10 -23.26
C THR A 80 3.38 -12.25 -23.37
N LEU A 81 3.51 -10.96 -23.07
CA LEU A 81 2.39 -10.02 -23.16
C LEU A 81 2.12 -9.70 -24.63
N GLN A 82 0.85 -9.82 -25.04
CA GLN A 82 0.40 -9.45 -26.37
C GLN A 82 -0.15 -8.02 -26.36
N PRO A 83 -0.14 -7.31 -27.50
CA PRO A 83 -0.83 -6.04 -27.61
C PRO A 83 -2.31 -6.21 -27.29
N ASP A 84 -2.84 -5.34 -26.43
CA ASP A 84 -4.27 -5.28 -26.14
C ASP A 84 -5.01 -4.57 -27.28
N ALA A 85 -6.20 -5.05 -27.62
CA ALA A 85 -6.98 -4.51 -28.74
C ALA A 85 -7.36 -3.03 -28.57
N LYS A 86 -7.47 -2.56 -27.32
CA LYS A 86 -7.87 -1.19 -26.96
C LYS A 86 -6.69 -0.32 -26.56
N TRP A 87 -5.75 -0.89 -25.81
CA TRP A 87 -4.65 -0.15 -25.19
C TRP A 87 -3.30 -0.39 -25.87
N GLY A 88 -3.25 -1.23 -26.91
CA GLY A 88 -2.01 -1.59 -27.59
C GLY A 88 -0.98 -2.16 -26.61
N ASN A 89 0.24 -1.63 -26.65
CA ASN A 89 1.31 -2.07 -25.77
C ASN A 89 1.28 -1.40 -24.38
N LEU A 90 0.34 -0.49 -24.10
CA LEU A 90 0.31 0.25 -22.83
C LEU A 90 0.21 -0.70 -21.63
N LEU A 91 -0.60 -1.76 -21.72
CA LEU A 91 -0.77 -2.73 -20.63
C LEU A 91 0.50 -3.56 -20.34
N GLN A 92 1.48 -3.51 -21.24
CA GLN A 92 2.77 -4.20 -21.09
C GLN A 92 3.72 -3.45 -20.17
N ALA A 93 3.56 -2.12 -20.06
CA ALA A 93 4.36 -1.33 -19.14
C ALA A 93 4.02 -1.68 -17.68
N PRO A 94 4.99 -1.62 -16.75
CA PRO A 94 4.79 -2.01 -15.35
C PRO A 94 3.59 -1.37 -14.68
N PHE A 95 3.41 -0.07 -14.89
CA PHE A 95 2.33 0.72 -14.29
C PHE A 95 1.20 1.00 -15.27
N ALA A 96 1.32 0.53 -16.52
CA ALA A 96 0.35 0.71 -17.59
C ALA A 96 -0.14 2.16 -17.72
N THR A 97 -1.32 2.43 -17.17
CA THR A 97 -2.10 3.68 -17.18
C THR A 97 -1.84 4.57 -15.96
N GLY A 98 -0.90 4.20 -15.09
CA GLY A 98 -0.62 4.85 -13.81
C GLY A 98 -1.11 4.02 -12.63
N VAL A 99 -0.55 4.23 -11.44
CA VAL A 99 -0.93 3.51 -10.21
C VAL A 99 -1.71 4.42 -9.28
N ALA A 100 -2.87 3.95 -8.80
CA ALA A 100 -3.68 4.69 -7.83
C ALA A 100 -3.65 4.12 -6.41
N ALA A 101 -3.15 2.89 -6.23
CA ALA A 101 -3.00 2.28 -4.91
C ALA A 101 -1.79 1.36 -4.88
N ALA A 102 -1.04 1.41 -3.79
CA ALA A 102 0.08 0.53 -3.55
C ALA A 102 0.17 0.17 -2.07
N ALA A 103 0.66 -1.03 -1.76
CA ALA A 103 0.81 -1.52 -0.40
C ALA A 103 2.13 -2.26 -0.24
N PHE A 104 2.88 -1.88 0.80
CA PHE A 104 4.16 -2.49 1.12
C PHE A 104 3.98 -3.77 1.94
N ASP A 105 4.41 -4.89 1.38
CA ASP A 105 4.51 -6.18 2.04
C ASP A 105 5.94 -6.34 2.58
N ARG A 106 6.10 -5.99 3.86
CA ARG A 106 7.38 -6.08 4.58
C ARG A 106 7.90 -7.51 4.65
N ALA A 107 7.03 -8.50 4.81
CA ALA A 107 7.41 -9.89 5.04
C ALA A 107 8.14 -10.49 3.82
N HIS A 108 7.77 -10.05 2.61
CA HIS A 108 8.39 -10.53 1.37
C HIS A 108 9.22 -9.47 0.64
N ASN A 109 9.33 -8.26 1.20
CA ASN A 109 9.96 -7.09 0.58
C ASN A 109 9.38 -6.82 -0.82
N ARG A 110 8.07 -6.64 -0.90
CA ARG A 110 7.33 -6.40 -2.14
C ARG A 110 6.45 -5.18 -2.05
N LEU A 111 6.27 -4.50 -3.16
CA LEU A 111 5.25 -3.46 -3.29
C LEU A 111 4.12 -3.99 -4.18
N TYR A 112 2.98 -4.31 -3.58
CA TYR A 112 1.77 -4.66 -4.32
C TYR A 112 1.12 -3.39 -4.84
N PHE A 113 0.51 -3.45 -6.02
CA PHE A 113 -0.15 -2.31 -6.62
C PHE A 113 -1.16 -2.73 -7.68
N THR A 114 -2.01 -1.78 -8.06
CA THR A 114 -3.01 -1.92 -9.12
C THR A 114 -2.87 -0.77 -10.12
N PRO A 115 -2.69 -1.06 -11.42
CA PRO A 115 -2.81 -0.04 -12.45
C PRO A 115 -4.25 0.48 -12.56
N MET A 116 -4.44 1.78 -12.77
CA MET A 116 -5.76 2.38 -12.97
C MET A 116 -6.48 1.77 -14.17
N PHE A 117 -7.78 1.56 -14.08
CA PHE A 117 -8.61 1.04 -15.19
C PHE A 117 -8.31 -0.40 -15.66
N VAL A 118 -7.35 -1.08 -15.03
CA VAL A 118 -6.95 -2.46 -15.36
C VAL A 118 -7.26 -3.34 -14.16
N ASP A 119 -8.05 -4.39 -14.38
CA ASP A 119 -8.45 -5.30 -13.31
C ASP A 119 -7.38 -6.35 -13.02
N GLN A 120 -6.26 -5.88 -12.45
CA GLN A 120 -5.07 -6.67 -12.18
C GLN A 120 -4.43 -6.28 -10.85
N LEU A 121 -4.01 -7.31 -10.10
CA LEU A 121 -3.06 -7.14 -9.01
C LEU A 121 -1.66 -7.46 -9.52
N ARG A 122 -0.73 -6.55 -9.28
CA ARG A 122 0.68 -6.70 -9.60
C ARG A 122 1.52 -6.48 -8.35
N TYR A 123 2.77 -6.92 -8.37
CA TYR A 123 3.75 -6.47 -7.40
C TYR A 123 5.14 -6.28 -8.01
N ILE A 124 5.93 -5.42 -7.38
CA ILE A 124 7.37 -5.30 -7.60
C ILE A 124 8.10 -6.04 -6.49
N ASP A 125 9.02 -6.93 -6.86
CA ASP A 125 10.00 -7.45 -5.91
C ASP A 125 11.04 -6.36 -5.64
N LEU A 126 11.08 -5.85 -4.41
CA LEU A 126 11.89 -4.67 -4.08
C LEU A 126 13.39 -4.96 -4.03
N LYS A 127 13.80 -6.24 -4.11
CA LYS A 127 15.20 -6.63 -4.21
C LYS A 127 15.66 -6.72 -5.66
N THR A 128 14.82 -7.21 -6.57
CA THR A 128 15.21 -7.45 -7.97
C THR A 128 14.65 -6.41 -8.94
N MET A 129 13.72 -5.55 -8.51
CA MET A 129 12.96 -4.62 -9.35
C MET A 129 12.19 -5.31 -10.50
N GLN A 130 11.92 -6.61 -10.35
CA GLN A 130 11.09 -7.37 -11.29
C GLN A 130 9.61 -7.17 -10.98
N VAL A 131 8.81 -7.12 -12.05
CA VAL A 131 7.36 -6.91 -12.00
C VAL A 131 6.67 -8.26 -12.17
N TYR A 132 5.75 -8.57 -11.27
CA TYR A 132 4.99 -9.82 -11.28
C TYR A 132 3.50 -9.53 -11.38
N HIS A 133 2.80 -10.28 -12.24
CA HIS A 133 1.34 -10.23 -12.35
C HIS A 133 0.77 -11.37 -11.51
N VAL A 134 -0.08 -11.04 -10.54
CA VAL A 134 -0.72 -12.04 -9.67
C VAL A 134 -1.85 -12.77 -10.39
N GLY A 135 -2.54 -12.07 -11.28
CA GLY A 135 -3.62 -12.59 -12.08
C GLY A 135 -4.46 -11.45 -12.66
N ASN A 136 -5.39 -11.83 -13.52
CA ASN A 136 -6.51 -10.96 -13.92
C ASN A 136 -7.68 -11.21 -12.95
N ASP A 137 -8.70 -10.35 -12.98
CA ASP A 137 -9.93 -10.49 -12.15
C ASP A 137 -9.70 -10.19 -10.66
N PHE A 138 -9.00 -9.09 -10.36
CA PHE A 138 -8.73 -8.66 -9.00
C PHE A 138 -10.02 -8.18 -8.29
N SER A 139 -10.74 -7.24 -8.89
CA SER A 139 -11.98 -6.67 -8.36
C SER A 139 -13.22 -7.45 -8.78
N GLY A 140 -13.21 -8.18 -9.90
CA GLY A 140 -14.45 -8.74 -10.46
C GLY A 140 -15.14 -7.86 -11.48
N THR A 141 -14.65 -6.65 -11.70
CA THR A 141 -15.35 -5.68 -12.55
C THR A 141 -14.85 -5.68 -13.99
N GLY A 142 -13.77 -6.40 -14.29
CA GLY A 142 -13.16 -6.40 -15.62
C GLY A 142 -12.66 -5.01 -16.02
N ASN A 143 -12.69 -4.70 -17.32
CA ASN A 143 -12.21 -3.42 -17.83
C ASN A 143 -13.06 -2.24 -17.28
N MET A 144 -12.44 -1.34 -16.53
CA MET A 144 -13.09 -0.20 -15.89
C MET A 144 -12.96 1.10 -16.70
N HIS A 145 -12.71 1.03 -18.00
CA HIS A 145 -12.37 2.19 -18.82
C HIS A 145 -13.25 3.42 -18.57
N ASN A 146 -12.59 4.52 -18.19
CA ASN A 146 -13.19 5.82 -17.85
C ASN A 146 -14.23 5.80 -16.72
N ASP A 147 -14.31 4.71 -15.95
CA ASP A 147 -15.14 4.60 -14.77
C ASP A 147 -14.27 4.75 -13.52
N GLU A 148 -14.07 6.00 -13.11
CA GLU A 148 -13.24 6.30 -11.94
C GLU A 148 -13.80 5.71 -10.64
N ALA A 149 -15.10 5.45 -10.56
CA ALA A 149 -15.73 4.86 -9.37
C ALA A 149 -15.18 3.47 -9.07
N LYS A 150 -14.87 2.70 -10.12
CA LYS A 150 -14.37 1.33 -10.00
C LYS A 150 -12.87 1.22 -9.76
N ILE A 151 -12.11 2.29 -9.94
CA ILE A 151 -10.65 2.28 -9.71
C ILE A 151 -10.39 1.95 -8.24
N ILE A 152 -9.50 1.00 -8.00
CA ILE A 152 -8.94 0.73 -6.67
C ILE A 152 -7.95 1.85 -6.34
N THR A 153 -8.28 2.67 -5.35
CA THR A 153 -7.47 3.82 -4.91
C THR A 153 -6.89 3.65 -3.51
N ARG A 154 -7.31 2.62 -2.79
CA ARG A 154 -6.91 2.38 -1.40
C ARG A 154 -6.37 0.97 -1.29
N MET A 155 -5.15 0.81 -0.79
CA MET A 155 -4.56 -0.51 -0.57
C MET A 155 -3.60 -0.50 0.61
N VAL A 156 -3.69 -1.51 1.48
CA VAL A 156 -2.76 -1.67 2.61
C VAL A 156 -2.48 -3.14 2.87
N ILE A 157 -1.30 -3.48 3.38
CA ILE A 157 -1.05 -4.78 4.02
C ILE A 157 -1.28 -4.59 5.52
N ALA A 158 -2.28 -5.29 6.07
CA ALA A 158 -2.65 -5.19 7.47
C ALA A 158 -1.78 -6.11 8.37
N PRO A 159 -1.79 -5.93 9.70
CA PRO A 159 -1.01 -6.76 10.64
C PRO A 159 -1.35 -8.25 10.62
N ASP A 160 -2.53 -8.63 10.12
CA ASP A 160 -2.92 -10.03 9.92
C ASP A 160 -2.20 -10.71 8.74
N GLY A 161 -1.39 -9.95 8.00
CA GLY A 161 -0.60 -10.41 6.87
C GLY A 161 -1.36 -10.42 5.54
N TYR A 162 -2.64 -10.03 5.53
CA TYR A 162 -3.42 -9.89 4.32
C TYR A 162 -3.34 -8.46 3.76
N GLY A 163 -3.40 -8.38 2.43
CA GLY A 163 -3.65 -7.14 1.74
C GLY A 163 -5.15 -6.86 1.63
N TYR A 164 -5.51 -5.60 1.79
CA TYR A 164 -6.88 -5.10 1.62
C TYR A 164 -6.88 -4.00 0.57
N ALA A 165 -7.88 -4.03 -0.33
CA ALA A 165 -8.01 -3.07 -1.42
C ALA A 165 -9.46 -2.62 -1.60
N ILE A 166 -9.68 -1.34 -1.91
CA ILE A 166 -11.01 -0.73 -1.97
C ILE A 166 -11.14 0.19 -3.20
N SER A 167 -12.24 0.05 -3.94
CA SER A 167 -12.59 0.97 -5.05
C SER A 167 -12.99 2.35 -4.56
N ASN A 168 -12.92 3.35 -5.43
CA ASN A 168 -13.31 4.73 -5.12
C ASN A 168 -14.71 4.84 -4.52
N ASP A 169 -15.68 4.16 -5.12
CA ASP A 169 -17.07 4.11 -4.65
C ASP A 169 -17.34 3.09 -3.53
N GLY A 170 -16.32 2.38 -3.07
CA GLY A 170 -16.45 1.35 -2.04
C GLY A 170 -17.25 0.13 -2.47
N SER A 171 -17.61 -0.02 -3.76
CA SER A 171 -18.38 -1.17 -4.26
C SER A 171 -17.55 -2.47 -4.32
N ALA A 172 -16.23 -2.35 -4.47
CA ALA A 172 -15.29 -3.46 -4.41
C ALA A 172 -14.39 -3.35 -3.18
N PHE A 173 -14.66 -4.15 -2.16
CA PHE A 173 -13.76 -4.42 -1.04
C PHE A 173 -13.16 -5.82 -1.22
N ILE A 174 -11.83 -5.90 -1.24
CA ILE A 174 -11.08 -7.09 -1.61
C ILE A 174 -10.07 -7.41 -0.52
N ARG A 175 -9.93 -8.68 -0.19
CA ARG A 175 -8.82 -9.22 0.61
C ARG A 175 -7.95 -10.10 -0.27
N PHE A 176 -6.63 -10.01 -0.14
CA PHE A 176 -5.70 -10.87 -0.86
C PHE A 176 -4.56 -11.37 0.04
N SER A 177 -4.10 -12.59 -0.18
CA SER A 177 -2.89 -13.09 0.49
C SER A 177 -1.63 -12.71 -0.26
N THR A 178 -0.53 -12.58 0.47
CA THR A 178 0.80 -12.33 -0.09
C THR A 178 1.58 -13.66 -0.23
N GLY A 179 2.79 -13.61 -0.79
CA GLY A 179 3.65 -14.79 -0.90
C GLY A 179 3.55 -15.52 -2.25
N LYS A 180 3.81 -16.84 -2.25
CA LYS A 180 3.98 -17.63 -3.50
C LYS A 180 2.67 -17.97 -4.22
N LYS A 181 1.58 -18.11 -3.47
CA LYS A 181 0.25 -18.46 -4.00
C LYS A 181 -0.77 -17.48 -3.43
N ALA A 182 -0.75 -16.28 -3.99
CA ALA A 182 -1.74 -15.27 -3.63
C ALA A 182 -3.15 -15.77 -3.99
N THR A 183 -4.07 -15.57 -3.06
CA THR A 183 -5.50 -15.81 -3.20
C THR A 183 -6.20 -14.46 -3.15
N ILE A 184 -7.25 -14.30 -3.93
CA ILE A 184 -8.06 -13.07 -3.97
C ILE A 184 -9.47 -13.43 -3.52
N GLU A 185 -9.99 -12.67 -2.57
CA GLU A 185 -11.34 -12.80 -2.04
C GLU A 185 -12.08 -11.47 -2.16
N LYS A 186 -13.22 -11.49 -2.86
CA LYS A 186 -14.09 -10.33 -3.05
C LYS A 186 -15.09 -10.28 -1.89
N LEU A 187 -14.88 -9.35 -0.97
CA LEU A 187 -15.71 -9.18 0.24
C LEU A 187 -17.04 -8.47 -0.07
N GLY A 188 -17.16 -7.83 -1.24
CA GLY A 188 -18.33 -7.10 -1.70
C GLY A 188 -18.23 -5.61 -1.42
N ALA A 189 -19.37 -4.92 -1.31
CA ALA A 189 -19.40 -3.48 -1.08
C ALA A 189 -19.27 -3.11 0.41
N LEU A 190 -18.71 -1.93 0.66
CA LEU A 190 -18.81 -1.24 1.93
C LEU A 190 -20.19 -0.61 2.11
N VAL A 191 -20.65 -0.55 3.36
CA VAL A 191 -21.92 0.08 3.73
C VAL A 191 -21.64 1.21 4.73
N ASP A 192 -22.29 2.35 4.55
CA ASP A 192 -22.19 3.45 5.50
C ASP A 192 -22.82 3.09 6.85
N ALA A 193 -22.14 3.44 7.95
CA ALA A 193 -22.75 3.32 9.26
C ALA A 193 -23.95 4.29 9.38
N PRO A 194 -25.04 3.90 10.06
CA PRO A 194 -26.17 4.79 10.31
C PRO A 194 -25.79 6.10 11.02
N SER A 195 -24.69 6.07 11.80
CA SER A 195 -24.15 7.22 12.51
C SER A 195 -23.43 8.24 11.63
N ASN A 196 -23.25 7.99 10.33
CA ASN A 196 -22.51 8.90 9.45
C ASN A 196 -23.25 10.21 9.11
N ASN A 197 -24.51 10.35 9.52
CA ASN A 197 -25.30 11.59 9.39
C ASN A 197 -25.31 12.17 7.95
N GLY A 198 -25.37 11.31 6.94
CA GLY A 198 -25.42 11.70 5.52
C GLY A 198 -24.06 11.78 4.82
N ILE A 199 -22.94 11.63 5.55
CA ILE A 199 -21.61 11.50 4.94
C ILE A 199 -21.43 10.06 4.46
N SER A 200 -21.14 9.89 3.17
CA SER A 200 -21.06 8.56 2.56
C SER A 200 -19.68 8.27 2.00
N ILE A 201 -19.16 7.06 2.24
CA ILE A 201 -17.92 6.58 1.61
C ILE A 201 -18.07 6.44 0.09
N GLN A 202 -19.30 6.28 -0.41
CA GLN A 202 -19.62 6.06 -1.81
C GLN A 202 -19.83 7.38 -2.59
N ASN A 203 -19.79 8.53 -1.91
CA ASN A 203 -20.06 9.82 -2.54
C ASN A 203 -18.84 10.32 -3.34
N ARG A 204 -19.03 10.51 -4.65
CA ARG A 204 -18.01 11.00 -5.57
C ARG A 204 -17.36 12.32 -5.16
N CYS A 205 -18.15 13.29 -4.73
CA CYS A 205 -17.69 14.65 -4.48
C CYS A 205 -16.92 14.79 -3.17
N THR A 206 -17.21 13.94 -2.18
CA THR A 206 -16.64 14.05 -0.82
C THR A 206 -15.67 12.93 -0.47
N SER A 207 -15.70 11.83 -1.20
CA SER A 207 -15.10 10.58 -0.72
C SER A 207 -14.29 9.82 -1.73
N PHE A 208 -14.31 10.15 -3.02
CA PHE A 208 -13.42 9.49 -3.99
C PHE A 208 -11.96 9.90 -3.79
N GLY A 209 -11.05 9.00 -4.20
CA GLY A 209 -9.61 9.13 -4.07
C GLY A 209 -9.12 8.95 -2.64
N GLY A 210 -7.88 9.37 -2.42
CA GLY A 210 -7.20 9.21 -1.15
C GLY A 210 -6.55 7.85 -1.02
N ASP A 211 -6.23 7.47 0.22
CA ASP A 211 -5.47 6.27 0.53
C ASP A 211 -6.00 5.62 1.81
N MET A 212 -5.38 4.52 2.24
CA MET A 212 -5.79 3.77 3.42
C MET A 212 -4.59 3.25 4.22
N ILE A 213 -4.72 3.29 5.53
CA ILE A 213 -3.78 2.69 6.48
C ILE A 213 -4.49 1.64 7.34
N SER A 214 -3.72 0.83 8.06
CA SER A 214 -4.22 -0.07 9.10
C SER A 214 -3.61 0.31 10.44
N ASP A 215 -4.37 0.20 11.53
CA ASP A 215 -3.79 0.17 12.87
C ASP A 215 -3.32 -1.25 13.25
N ASP A 216 -2.70 -1.35 14.42
CA ASP A 216 -2.16 -2.60 14.98
C ASP A 216 -3.25 -3.63 15.32
N GLU A 217 -4.51 -3.21 15.47
CA GLU A 217 -5.66 -4.07 15.71
C GLU A 217 -6.26 -4.61 14.39
N GLY A 218 -5.74 -4.18 13.23
CA GLY A 218 -6.26 -4.55 11.91
C GLY A 218 -7.50 -3.76 11.49
N ASN A 219 -7.82 -2.66 12.18
CA ASN A 219 -8.82 -1.73 11.69
C ASN A 219 -8.25 -0.94 10.52
N LEU A 220 -9.06 -0.80 9.47
CA LEU A 220 -8.66 0.00 8.31
C LEU A 220 -9.17 1.44 8.47
N PHE A 221 -8.33 2.41 8.14
CA PHE A 221 -8.70 3.83 8.10
C PHE A 221 -8.54 4.33 6.68
N ILE A 222 -9.65 4.70 6.05
CA ILE A 222 -9.66 5.35 4.75
C ILE A 222 -9.55 6.86 4.96
N LEU A 223 -8.60 7.48 4.28
CA LEU A 223 -8.44 8.93 4.21
C LEU A 223 -8.79 9.34 2.78
N THR A 224 -9.90 10.05 2.59
CA THR A 224 -10.36 10.42 1.24
C THR A 224 -9.58 11.62 0.69
N ALA A 225 -9.62 11.85 -0.62
CA ALA A 225 -8.98 13.03 -1.22
C ALA A 225 -9.61 14.37 -0.82
N ARG A 226 -10.73 14.34 -0.08
CA ARG A 226 -11.36 15.51 0.54
C ARG A 226 -11.24 15.47 2.06
N ASN A 227 -10.23 14.77 2.54
CA ASN A 227 -9.76 14.78 3.93
C ASN A 227 -10.75 14.14 4.90
N ASN A 228 -11.83 13.47 4.44
CA ASN A 228 -12.70 12.69 5.32
C ASN A 228 -11.97 11.42 5.77
N VAL A 229 -12.22 11.02 7.01
CA VAL A 229 -11.66 9.81 7.59
C VAL A 229 -12.79 8.84 7.92
N PHE A 230 -12.67 7.61 7.45
CA PHE A 230 -13.59 6.52 7.76
C PHE A 230 -12.85 5.35 8.40
N LYS A 231 -13.37 4.81 9.51
CA LYS A 231 -12.95 3.51 10.04
C LYS A 231 -13.77 2.42 9.39
N VAL A 232 -13.12 1.41 8.82
CA VAL A 232 -13.77 0.25 8.22
C VAL A 232 -13.56 -0.98 9.09
N ASN A 233 -14.67 -1.62 9.45
CA ASN A 233 -14.64 -2.94 10.08
C ASN A 233 -14.60 -4.02 8.99
N THR A 234 -13.53 -4.79 8.96
CA THR A 234 -13.28 -5.79 7.90
C THR A 234 -14.24 -6.99 7.94
N THR A 235 -14.85 -7.27 9.10
CA THR A 235 -15.79 -8.38 9.31
C THR A 235 -17.18 -8.05 8.79
N ASN A 236 -17.73 -6.89 9.16
CA ASN A 236 -19.10 -6.50 8.80
C ASN A 236 -19.17 -5.50 7.64
N LYS A 237 -18.03 -4.99 7.16
CA LYS A 237 -17.88 -4.10 6.00
C LYS A 237 -18.54 -2.74 6.18
N VAL A 238 -18.71 -2.31 7.42
CA VAL A 238 -19.27 -1.00 7.76
C VAL A 238 -18.16 0.04 7.77
N ALA A 239 -18.38 1.15 7.05
CA ALA A 239 -17.56 2.35 7.06
C ALA A 239 -18.18 3.41 7.98
N THR A 240 -17.52 3.70 9.10
CA THR A 240 -17.95 4.71 10.07
C THR A 240 -17.14 6.00 9.87
N HIS A 241 -17.82 7.09 9.57
CA HIS A 241 -17.19 8.41 9.45
C HIS A 241 -16.71 8.90 10.82
N LEU A 242 -15.43 9.27 10.89
CA LEU A 242 -14.80 9.78 12.12
C LEU A 242 -14.66 11.30 12.14
N GLY A 243 -14.85 11.96 10.99
CA GLY A 243 -14.61 13.39 10.80
C GLY A 243 -13.68 13.66 9.62
N ALA A 244 -12.97 14.78 9.67
CA ALA A 244 -12.02 15.17 8.64
C ALA A 244 -10.67 15.58 9.26
N ILE A 245 -9.58 15.39 8.51
CA ILE A 245 -8.25 15.85 8.89
C ILE A 245 -8.28 17.38 8.97
N GLN A 246 -7.86 17.91 10.12
CA GLN A 246 -7.84 19.34 10.39
C GLN A 246 -6.47 19.95 10.08
N ASN A 247 -6.42 21.29 10.00
CA ASN A 247 -5.19 22.06 9.84
C ASN A 247 -4.39 21.77 8.56
N LEU A 248 -5.05 21.25 7.52
CA LEU A 248 -4.50 21.16 6.17
C LEU A 248 -4.78 22.46 5.39
N PRO A 249 -3.95 22.85 4.41
CA PRO A 249 -4.27 23.92 3.48
C PRO A 249 -5.61 23.70 2.78
N ALA A 250 -6.32 24.79 2.43
CA ALA A 250 -7.69 24.73 1.94
C ALA A 250 -7.87 23.89 0.65
N ASN A 251 -6.85 23.83 -0.20
CA ASN A 251 -6.80 23.08 -1.45
C ASN A 251 -6.05 21.75 -1.34
N TYR A 252 -5.61 21.36 -0.14
CA TYR A 252 -4.86 20.12 0.06
C TYR A 252 -5.76 18.91 -0.16
N THR A 253 -5.31 18.01 -1.03
CA THR A 253 -5.97 16.72 -1.26
C THR A 253 -5.08 15.61 -0.74
N VAL A 254 -5.61 14.71 0.08
CA VAL A 254 -4.89 13.49 0.46
C VAL A 254 -4.87 12.52 -0.72
N ASN A 255 -3.70 12.06 -1.12
CA ASN A 255 -3.52 11.09 -2.21
C ASN A 255 -2.64 9.90 -1.82
N GLY A 256 -1.81 10.06 -0.80
CA GLY A 256 -1.06 8.98 -0.17
C GLY A 256 -1.04 9.16 1.34
N ALA A 257 -0.93 8.06 2.07
CA ALA A 257 -0.82 8.07 3.51
C ALA A 257 0.15 6.99 4.01
N VAL A 258 0.94 7.32 5.02
CA VAL A 258 1.79 6.38 5.75
C VAL A 258 1.78 6.72 7.23
N VAL A 259 2.12 5.74 8.06
CA VAL A 259 2.35 5.93 9.49
C VAL A 259 3.85 5.74 9.74
N ASP A 260 4.48 6.70 10.41
CA ASP A 260 5.88 6.56 10.79
C ASP A 260 6.07 5.67 12.02
N ASN A 261 7.32 5.47 12.43
CA ASN A 261 7.66 4.61 13.56
C ASN A 261 7.29 5.21 14.94
N GLU A 262 6.87 6.47 14.99
CA GLU A 262 6.31 7.13 16.16
C GLU A 262 4.77 7.05 16.19
N GLY A 263 4.15 6.45 15.17
CA GLY A 263 2.70 6.36 15.05
C GLY A 263 2.05 7.64 14.50
N ALA A 264 2.84 8.59 14.00
CA ALA A 264 2.30 9.79 13.38
C ALA A 264 1.82 9.48 11.95
N LEU A 265 0.68 10.05 11.60
CA LEU A 265 0.13 9.99 10.26
C LEU A 265 0.80 11.06 9.38
N LEU A 266 1.45 10.62 8.31
CA LEU A 266 1.91 11.49 7.23
C LEU A 266 0.99 11.30 6.04
N VAL A 267 0.57 12.41 5.43
CA VAL A 267 -0.24 12.41 4.21
C VAL A 267 0.48 13.19 3.12
N SER A 268 0.32 12.77 1.87
CA SER A 268 0.84 13.46 0.70
C SER A 268 -0.28 13.95 -0.21
N SER A 269 0.01 15.01 -0.97
CA SER A 269 -0.86 15.55 -2.01
C SER A 269 -0.21 15.37 -3.37
N ALA A 270 -1.04 15.07 -4.38
CA ALA A 270 -0.60 15.05 -5.77
C ALA A 270 -0.49 16.46 -6.38
N VAL A 271 -1.02 17.47 -5.69
CA VAL A 271 -0.97 18.88 -6.10
C VAL A 271 -0.10 19.64 -5.11
N ASP A 272 0.82 20.46 -5.60
CA ASP A 272 1.53 21.41 -4.73
C ASP A 272 0.51 22.44 -4.22
N ALA A 273 0.26 22.42 -2.90
CA ALA A 273 -0.67 23.33 -2.25
C ALA A 273 -0.07 24.72 -2.00
N SER A 274 1.20 24.96 -2.35
CA SER A 274 1.85 26.28 -2.18
C SER A 274 1.53 27.30 -3.28
N ALA A 275 0.48 27.07 -4.07
CA ALA A 275 -0.04 28.01 -5.07
C ALA A 275 -0.99 29.05 -4.47
#